data_AF-A0A7V9BTV7-F1
#
_entry.id   AF-A0A7V9BTV7-F1
#
_cell.length_a   1.000
_cell.length_b   1.000
_cell.length_c   1.000
_cell.angle_alpha   90.00
_cell.angle_beta   90.00
_cell.angle_gamma   90.00
#
_symmetry.space_group_name_H-M   'P 1'
#
loop_
_entity.id
_entity.type
_entity.pdbx_description
1 polymer ?
#
loop_
_entity_poly.entity_id
_entity_poly.type
_entity_poly.pdbx_seq_one_letter_code
_entity_poly.pdbx_strand_id
1 'polypeptide(L)'
;MDEVATVNLLGGSLGDLLPDIRDSESTPPLYYLLAFAWTKLFGTSEVAIRSLSALIGTATVPLAFATARRLVEERAALVAAGLVAVNPILVWYSQEARAYALLVLLTVVSLGAFAVACRRPSVTPTRAHPSGRTHPGAGRQAGRQATAPHWAQATSRRDERRRRAPAA
;
A
#
# COMPACT_ATOMS: atom_id res chain seq x y z
N MET A 1 34.91 29.79 23.75
CA MET A 1 35.11 28.68 24.69
C MET A 1 33.84 27.85 24.71
N ASP A 2 33.63 27.03 23.66
CA ASP A 2 32.28 26.54 23.31
C ASP A 2 32.19 25.00 23.51
N GLU A 3 33.29 24.41 23.96
CA GLU A 3 33.52 22.97 24.06
C GLU A 3 32.95 22.36 25.36
N VAL A 4 32.73 23.19 26.39
CA VAL A 4 32.24 22.76 27.72
C VAL A 4 30.72 22.56 27.74
N ALA A 5 29.96 23.27 26.89
CA ALA A 5 28.52 23.08 26.79
C ALA A 5 28.15 21.72 26.19
N THR A 6 28.98 21.19 25.28
CA THR A 6 28.74 19.94 24.56
C THR A 6 28.94 18.71 25.45
N VAL A 7 29.87 18.75 26.42
CA VAL A 7 30.17 17.61 27.30
C VAL A 7 29.05 17.38 28.33
N ASN A 8 28.40 18.44 28.84
CA ASN A 8 27.31 18.30 29.79
C ASN A 8 26.00 17.78 29.16
N LEU A 9 25.78 18.04 27.86
CA LEU A 9 24.63 17.51 27.11
C LEU A 9 24.75 16.00 26.82
N LEU A 10 25.96 15.46 26.78
CA LEU A 10 26.22 14.03 26.52
C LEU A 10 26.03 13.13 27.76
N GLY A 11 25.80 13.71 28.94
CA GLY A 11 25.47 13.00 30.18
C GLY A 11 23.97 12.83 30.44
N GLY A 12 23.11 13.38 29.59
CA GLY A 12 21.65 13.44 29.79
C GLY A 12 20.89 12.15 29.52
N SER A 13 19.86 11.91 30.34
CA SER A 13 18.84 10.87 30.18
C SER A 13 17.92 11.19 28.99
N LEU A 14 17.31 10.15 28.40
CA LEU A 14 16.23 10.25 27.40
C LEU A 14 15.11 11.25 27.80
N GLY A 15 14.96 11.53 29.10
CA GLY A 15 14.00 12.49 29.65
C GLY A 15 14.27 13.96 29.30
N ASP A 16 15.53 14.36 29.09
CA ASP A 16 15.89 15.75 28.78
C ASP A 16 15.91 16.04 27.26
N LEU A 17 15.86 15.00 26.43
CA LEU A 17 15.78 15.13 24.96
C LEU A 17 14.35 15.38 24.46
N LEU A 18 13.33 14.92 25.19
CA LEU A 18 11.92 15.07 24.78
C LEU A 18 11.41 16.52 24.77
N PRO A 19 11.78 17.40 25.71
CA PRO A 19 11.40 18.81 25.66
C PRO A 19 12.10 19.56 24.51
N ASP A 20 13.38 19.30 24.28
CA ASP A 20 14.19 20.04 23.31
C ASP A 20 13.82 19.70 21.84
N ILE A 21 13.44 18.44 21.58
CA ILE A 21 12.85 18.02 20.29
C ILE A 21 11.49 18.69 20.04
N ARG A 22 10.77 19.06 21.11
CA ARG A 22 9.43 19.64 21.03
C ARG A 22 9.44 21.13 20.66
N ASP A 23 10.51 21.83 21.02
CA ASP A 23 10.60 23.29 20.86
C ASP A 23 11.46 23.74 19.67
N SER A 24 12.39 22.92 19.17
CA SER A 24 13.36 23.39 18.16
C SER A 24 12.97 23.23 16.68
N GLU A 25 12.05 22.33 16.30
CA GLU A 25 11.57 22.31 14.91
C GLU A 25 10.31 21.44 14.76
N SER A 26 9.35 21.84 13.91
CA SER A 26 8.13 21.07 13.54
C SER A 26 8.44 19.81 12.73
N THR A 27 9.34 18.96 13.22
CA THR A 27 9.87 17.80 12.53
C THR A 27 9.36 16.50 13.18
N PRO A 28 9.07 15.46 12.38
CA PRO A 28 8.44 14.25 12.91
C PRO A 28 9.32 13.57 13.97
N PRO A 29 8.79 13.29 15.19
CA PRO A 29 9.58 12.75 16.30
C PRO A 29 10.16 11.36 16.00
N LEU A 30 9.56 10.63 15.04
CA LEU A 30 10.03 9.32 14.64
C LEU A 30 11.46 9.34 14.08
N TYR A 31 11.82 10.36 13.29
CA TYR A 31 13.17 10.45 12.72
C TYR A 31 14.21 10.62 13.82
N TYR A 32 13.96 11.51 14.79
CA TYR A 32 14.87 11.76 15.90
C TYR A 32 15.00 10.56 16.83
N LEU A 33 13.92 9.80 17.04
CA LEU A 33 13.99 8.56 17.81
C LEU A 33 14.88 7.52 17.11
N LEU A 34 14.74 7.37 15.79
CA LEU A 34 15.61 6.49 15.00
C LEU A 34 17.06 6.98 15.00
N ALA A 35 17.28 8.30 14.84
CA ALA A 35 18.60 8.90 14.90
C ALA A 35 19.25 8.72 16.28
N PHE A 36 18.50 8.89 17.37
CA PHE A 36 18.98 8.63 18.72
C PHE A 36 19.41 7.16 18.88
N ALA A 37 18.55 6.21 18.48
CA ALA A 37 18.92 4.80 18.52
C ALA A 37 20.16 4.51 17.67
N TRP A 38 20.24 5.08 16.46
CA TRP A 38 21.36 4.92 15.55
C TRP A 38 22.68 5.46 16.12
N THR A 39 22.65 6.64 16.72
CA THR A 39 23.83 7.26 17.34
C THR A 39 24.33 6.49 18.56
N LYS A 40 23.46 5.75 19.26
CA LYS A 40 23.90 4.81 20.31
C LYS A 40 24.69 3.61 19.78
N LEU A 41 24.45 3.20 18.53
CA LEU A 41 25.16 2.09 17.89
C LEU A 41 26.42 2.56 17.13
N PHE A 42 26.31 3.67 16.40
CA PHE A 42 27.33 4.12 15.43
C PHE A 42 28.02 5.44 15.80
N GLY A 43 27.65 6.05 16.94
CA GLY A 43 28.20 7.32 17.43
C GLY A 43 27.46 8.55 16.90
N THR A 44 27.87 9.72 17.39
CA THR A 44 27.24 11.03 17.13
C THR A 44 27.91 11.81 15.99
N SER A 45 28.77 11.17 15.20
CA SER A 45 29.43 11.84 14.07
C SER A 45 28.42 12.23 12.99
N GLU A 46 28.73 13.29 12.25
CA GLU A 46 27.88 13.73 11.13
C GLU A 46 27.69 12.59 10.11
N VAL A 47 28.76 11.84 9.82
CA VAL A 47 28.72 10.69 8.91
C VAL A 47 27.76 9.60 9.42
N ALA A 48 27.76 9.32 10.72
CA ALA A 48 26.85 8.32 11.30
C ALA A 48 25.39 8.73 11.13
N ILE A 49 25.05 10.00 11.39
CA ILE A 49 23.67 10.49 11.23
C ILE A 49 23.26 10.49 9.75
N ARG A 50 24.14 10.92 8.83
CA ARG A 50 23.88 10.88 7.39
C ARG A 50 23.74 9.46 6.84
N SER A 51 24.46 8.49 7.41
CA SER A 51 24.34 7.07 7.03
C SER A 51 22.96 6.49 7.31
N LEU A 52 22.27 6.97 8.36
CA LEU A 52 20.89 6.56 8.65
C LEU A 52 19.95 7.01 7.53
N SER A 53 20.03 8.27 7.11
CA SER A 53 19.25 8.78 5.98
C SER A 53 19.57 8.03 4.69
N ALA A 54 20.84 7.70 4.46
CA ALA A 54 21.26 6.97 3.27
C ALA A 54 20.70 5.55 3.24
N LEU A 55 20.68 4.88 4.40
CA LEU A 55 20.09 3.56 4.57
C LEU A 55 18.58 3.59 4.31
N ILE A 56 17.87 4.54 4.91
CA ILE A 56 16.42 4.71 4.74
C ILE A 56 16.06 5.02 3.27
N GLY A 57 16.81 5.93 2.65
CA GLY A 57 16.66 6.28 1.25
C GLY A 57 16.90 5.09 0.32
N THR A 58 17.97 4.32 0.57
CA THR A 58 18.27 3.11 -0.20
C THR A 58 17.18 2.05 -0.04
N ALA A 59 16.67 1.85 1.18
CA ALA A 59 15.57 0.91 1.46
C ALA A 59 14.25 1.31 0.77
N THR A 60 14.08 2.59 0.42
CA THR A 60 12.90 3.07 -0.31
C THR A 60 12.81 2.47 -1.72
N VAL A 61 13.93 2.18 -2.38
CA VAL A 61 13.96 1.62 -3.75
C VAL A 61 13.28 0.24 -3.84
N PRO A 62 13.71 -0.80 -3.09
CA PRO A 62 13.06 -2.11 -3.16
C PRO A 62 11.61 -2.07 -2.63
N LEU A 63 11.29 -1.20 -1.66
CA LEU A 63 9.92 -1.00 -1.22
C LEU A 63 9.04 -0.36 -2.29
N ALA A 64 9.56 0.61 -3.05
CA ALA A 64 8.85 1.22 -4.17
C ALA A 64 8.54 0.18 -5.24
N PHE A 65 9.50 -0.70 -5.56
CA PHE A 65 9.27 -1.84 -6.44
C PHE A 65 8.16 -2.76 -5.90
N ALA A 66 8.26 -3.18 -4.64
CA ALA A 66 7.30 -4.10 -4.03
C ALA A 66 5.88 -3.52 -3.99
N THR A 67 5.75 -2.22 -3.71
CA THR A 67 4.47 -1.49 -3.75
C THR A 67 3.96 -1.36 -5.20
N ALA A 68 4.80 -0.95 -6.14
CA ALA A 68 4.41 -0.79 -7.55
C ALA A 68 3.98 -2.11 -8.20
N ARG A 69 4.66 -3.23 -7.91
CA ARG A 69 4.31 -4.56 -8.42
C ARG A 69 2.93 -5.05 -7.93
N ARG A 70 2.38 -4.44 -6.88
CA ARG A 70 1.00 -4.70 -6.41
C ARG A 70 -0.03 -3.82 -7.11
N LEU A 71 0.37 -2.82 -7.89
CA LEU A 71 -0.51 -1.86 -8.53
C LEU A 71 -0.49 -1.98 -10.05
N VAL A 72 0.68 -2.30 -10.62
CA VAL A 72 0.92 -2.36 -12.07
C VAL A 72 1.67 -3.63 -12.44
N GLU A 73 1.87 -3.84 -13.74
CA GLU A 73 2.68 -4.93 -14.30
C GLU A 73 4.16 -4.85 -13.84
N GLU A 74 4.83 -6.00 -13.81
CA GLU A 74 6.19 -6.11 -13.28
C GLU A 74 7.22 -5.24 -14.01
N ARG A 75 7.13 -5.15 -15.35
CA ARG A 75 8.03 -4.28 -16.14
C ARG A 75 7.87 -2.82 -15.78
N ALA A 76 6.62 -2.36 -15.61
CA ALA A 76 6.33 -0.99 -15.19
C ALA A 76 6.80 -0.74 -13.74
N ALA A 77 6.68 -1.73 -12.86
CA ALA A 77 7.19 -1.64 -11.50
C ALA A 77 8.72 -1.52 -11.44
N LEU A 78 9.45 -2.25 -12.30
CA LEU A 78 10.91 -2.13 -12.42
C LEU A 78 11.32 -0.73 -12.91
N VAL A 79 10.61 -0.19 -13.91
CA VAL A 79 10.85 1.17 -14.39
C VAL A 79 10.59 2.19 -13.28
N ALA A 80 9.48 2.06 -12.53
CA ALA A 80 9.17 2.94 -11.41
C ALA A 80 10.26 2.90 -10.32
N ALA A 81 10.74 1.71 -9.95
CA ALA A 81 11.83 1.57 -9.00
C ALA A 81 13.15 2.14 -9.52
N GLY A 82 13.45 1.96 -10.81
CA GLY A 82 14.60 2.58 -11.46
C GLY A 82 14.53 4.11 -11.43
N LEU A 83 13.35 4.68 -11.72
CA LEU A 83 13.12 6.13 -11.61
C LEU A 83 13.33 6.63 -10.19
N VAL A 84 12.86 5.91 -9.18
CA VAL A 84 13.09 6.24 -7.76
C VAL A 84 14.58 6.19 -7.42
N ALA A 85 15.31 5.18 -7.90
CA ALA A 85 16.73 5.00 -7.62
C ALA A 85 17.62 6.10 -8.22
N VAL A 86 17.29 6.59 -9.43
CA VAL A 86 18.08 7.62 -10.12
C VAL A 86 17.55 9.04 -9.91
N ASN A 87 16.45 9.21 -9.17
CA ASN A 87 15.86 10.52 -8.96
C ASN A 87 16.81 11.41 -8.11
N PRO A 88 17.31 12.54 -8.66
CA PRO A 88 18.32 13.36 -7.98
C PRO A 88 17.80 13.97 -6.67
N ILE A 89 16.50 14.26 -6.57
CA ILE A 89 15.88 14.80 -5.35
C ILE A 89 15.83 13.72 -4.27
N LEU A 90 15.49 12.47 -4.62
CA LEU A 90 15.47 11.37 -3.66
C LEU A 90 16.88 11.00 -3.20
N VAL A 91 17.86 11.05 -4.10
CA VAL A 91 19.27 10.87 -3.75
C VAL A 91 19.73 11.97 -2.80
N TRP A 92 19.40 13.24 -3.09
CA TRP A 92 19.69 14.36 -2.18
C TRP A 92 19.09 14.12 -0.80
N TYR A 93 17.79 13.79 -0.72
CA TYR A 93 17.13 13.53 0.56
C TYR A 93 17.73 12.36 1.35
N SER A 94 18.32 11.40 0.65
CA SER A 94 19.03 10.28 1.27
C SER A 94 20.35 10.70 1.90
N GLN A 95 20.93 11.82 1.49
CA GLN A 95 22.22 12.31 2.02
C GLN A 95 22.05 13.38 3.11
N GLU A 96 20.85 13.90 3.28
CA GLU A 96 20.56 14.94 4.25
C GLU A 96 20.18 14.31 5.60
N ALA A 97 20.73 14.82 6.70
CA ALA A 97 20.42 14.37 8.07
C ALA A 97 19.06 14.90 8.55
N ARG A 98 18.00 14.68 7.75
CA ARG A 98 16.65 15.19 7.95
C ARG A 98 15.59 14.11 7.71
N ALA A 99 14.37 14.39 8.19
CA ALA A 99 13.24 13.47 8.11
C ALA A 99 12.71 13.18 6.69
N TYR A 100 13.26 13.80 5.63
CA TYR A 100 12.75 13.64 4.26
C TYR A 100 12.88 12.21 3.73
N ALA A 101 14.02 11.55 3.92
CA ALA A 101 14.20 10.16 3.50
C ALA A 101 13.15 9.24 4.15
N LEU A 102 12.89 9.47 5.44
CA LEU A 102 11.90 8.73 6.21
C LEU A 102 10.47 9.02 5.73
N LEU A 103 10.15 10.29 5.42
CA LEU A 103 8.85 10.68 4.88
C LEU A 103 8.55 9.96 3.56
N VAL A 104 9.53 9.89 2.65
CA VAL A 104 9.38 9.20 1.36
C VAL A 104 9.15 7.71 1.59
N LEU A 105 9.95 7.07 2.46
CA LEU A 105 9.78 5.66 2.83
C LEU A 105 8.37 5.38 3.36
N LEU A 106 7.89 6.17 4.32
CA LEU A 106 6.56 6.01 4.90
C LEU A 106 5.45 6.24 3.87
N THR A 107 5.64 7.16 2.92
CA THR A 107 4.70 7.39 1.83
C THR A 107 4.55 6.14 0.95
N VAL A 108 5.67 5.51 0.59
CA VAL A 108 5.68 4.25 -0.18
C VAL A 108 5.02 3.11 0.58
N VAL A 109 5.28 3.00 1.89
CA VAL A 109 4.65 2.00 2.77
C VAL A 109 3.14 2.23 2.86
N SER A 110 2.71 3.48 3.06
CA SER A 110 1.30 3.86 3.15
C SER A 110 0.55 3.53 1.86
N LEU A 111 1.13 3.86 0.71
CA LEU A 111 0.57 3.49 -0.60
C LEU A 111 0.45 1.96 -0.75
N GLY A 112 1.47 1.21 -0.32
CA GLY A 112 1.45 -0.25 -0.35
C GLY A 112 0.39 -0.86 0.57
N ALA A 113 0.18 -0.28 1.75
CA ALA A 113 -0.86 -0.69 2.69
C ALA A 113 -2.26 -0.37 2.15
N PHE A 114 -2.46 0.82 1.58
CA PHE A 114 -3.70 1.23 0.93
C PHE A 114 -4.06 0.28 -0.23
N ALA A 115 -3.08 -0.05 -1.08
CA ALA A 115 -3.26 -1.01 -2.16
C ALA A 115 -3.74 -2.39 -1.68
N VAL A 116 -3.26 -2.86 -0.53
CA VAL A 116 -3.72 -4.12 0.09
C VAL A 116 -5.14 -3.97 0.66
N ALA A 117 -5.43 -2.85 1.30
CA ALA A 117 -6.75 -2.59 1.88
C ALA A 117 -7.85 -2.59 0.80
N CYS A 118 -7.62 -1.92 -0.34
CA CYS A 118 -8.58 -1.88 -1.45
C CYS A 118 -8.82 -3.24 -2.12
N ARG A 119 -7.89 -4.19 -1.99
CA ARG A 119 -8.04 -5.55 -2.53
C ARG A 119 -8.89 -6.47 -1.63
N ARG A 120 -9.22 -6.04 -0.40
CA ARG A 120 -10.14 -6.77 0.47
C ARG A 120 -11.56 -6.23 0.23
N PRO A 121 -12.46 -6.96 -0.46
CA PRO A 121 -13.84 -6.54 -0.55
C PRO A 121 -14.45 -6.54 0.86
N SER A 122 -14.81 -5.36 1.37
CA SER A 122 -15.64 -5.24 2.56
C SER A 122 -17.05 -5.68 2.19
N VAL A 123 -17.31 -6.99 2.23
CA VAL A 123 -18.68 -7.50 2.24
C VAL A 123 -19.23 -7.19 3.62
N THR A 124 -19.90 -6.06 3.78
CA THR A 124 -20.88 -5.91 4.86
C THR A 124 -22.07 -6.76 4.45
N PRO A 125 -22.34 -7.93 5.08
CA PRO A 125 -23.59 -8.62 4.83
C PRO A 125 -24.66 -7.72 5.42
N THR A 126 -25.36 -6.98 4.57
CA THR A 126 -26.62 -6.38 4.96
C THR A 126 -27.51 -7.54 5.39
N ARG A 127 -27.65 -7.76 6.69
CA ARG A 127 -28.63 -8.71 7.23
C ARG A 127 -29.99 -8.22 6.75
N ALA A 128 -30.48 -8.80 5.67
CA ALA A 128 -31.88 -8.70 5.31
C ALA A 128 -32.67 -9.22 6.51
N HIS A 129 -33.38 -8.31 7.18
CA HIS A 129 -34.29 -8.64 8.26
C HIS A 129 -35.44 -9.45 7.65
N PRO A 130 -35.63 -10.74 8.00
CA PRO A 130 -36.71 -11.51 7.43
C PRO A 130 -38.01 -11.09 8.12
N SER A 131 -38.74 -10.15 7.53
CA SER A 131 -40.13 -9.90 7.87
C SER A 131 -40.99 -11.01 7.26
N GLY A 132 -40.99 -12.18 7.90
CA GLY A 132 -41.85 -13.31 7.55
C GLY A 132 -43.03 -13.41 8.50
N ARG A 133 -44.15 -12.74 8.17
CA ARG A 133 -45.48 -13.18 8.63
C ARG A 133 -45.87 -14.37 7.76
N THR A 134 -46.09 -15.54 8.34
CA THR A 134 -46.73 -16.67 7.65
C THR A 134 -47.90 -17.19 8.47
N HIS A 135 -49.11 -16.94 7.98
CA HIS A 135 -50.32 -17.69 8.33
C HIS A 135 -50.23 -19.12 7.76
N PRO A 136 -50.61 -20.17 8.52
CA PRO A 136 -50.79 -21.51 7.96
C PRO A 136 -52.27 -21.74 7.61
N GLY A 137 -52.56 -21.97 6.32
CA GLY A 137 -53.91 -22.25 5.85
C GLY A 137 -53.96 -22.88 4.45
N ALA A 138 -53.91 -24.21 4.45
CA ALA A 138 -54.63 -25.15 3.58
C ALA A 138 -54.70 -24.96 2.04
N GLY A 139 -54.39 -26.03 1.30
CA GLY A 139 -55.00 -26.26 -0.02
C GLY A 139 -54.25 -27.23 -0.94
N ARG A 140 -54.81 -28.43 -1.11
CA ARG A 140 -54.40 -29.49 -2.06
C ARG A 140 -54.55 -29.08 -3.53
N GLN A 141 -53.72 -29.65 -4.42
CA GLN A 141 -54.03 -30.32 -5.72
C GLN A 141 -52.75 -30.34 -6.58
N ALA A 142 -52.12 -31.48 -6.87
CA ALA A 142 -52.50 -32.53 -7.81
C ALA A 142 -52.50 -32.10 -9.30
N GLY A 143 -51.40 -32.43 -10.00
CA GLY A 143 -51.38 -32.93 -11.39
C GLY A 143 -51.48 -31.92 -12.54
N ARG A 144 -50.43 -31.84 -13.36
CA ARG A 144 -50.46 -32.08 -14.83
C ARG A 144 -49.09 -31.81 -15.48
N GLN A 145 -48.67 -32.79 -16.28
CA GLN A 145 -47.60 -32.69 -17.28
C GLN A 145 -48.03 -31.73 -18.40
N ALA A 146 -47.12 -30.90 -18.92
CA ALA A 146 -47.23 -30.34 -20.28
C ALA A 146 -45.90 -29.71 -20.76
N THR A 147 -45.22 -30.47 -21.63
CA THR A 147 -44.67 -30.05 -22.93
C THR A 147 -43.78 -28.80 -23.03
N ALA A 148 -42.51 -29.04 -23.38
CA ALA A 148 -41.58 -28.03 -23.86
C ALA A 148 -42.10 -27.37 -25.16
N PRO A 149 -41.88 -26.06 -25.34
CA PRO A 149 -42.42 -25.29 -26.46
C PRO A 149 -41.67 -25.55 -27.79
N HIS A 150 -42.45 -25.64 -28.88
CA HIS A 150 -42.05 -25.94 -30.26
C HIS A 150 -40.98 -25.03 -30.89
N TRP A 151 -40.65 -23.88 -30.30
CA TRP A 151 -39.63 -22.97 -30.83
C TRP A 151 -38.19 -23.50 -30.73
N ALA A 152 -37.97 -24.54 -29.92
CA ALA A 152 -36.66 -25.18 -29.74
C ALA A 152 -36.16 -25.98 -30.97
N GLN A 153 -36.97 -26.16 -32.02
CA GLN A 153 -36.59 -26.93 -33.22
C GLN A 153 -36.24 -26.05 -34.44
N ALA A 154 -36.40 -24.73 -34.36
CA ALA A 154 -36.26 -23.83 -35.51
C ALA A 154 -34.83 -23.30 -35.76
N THR A 155 -33.91 -23.44 -34.80
CA THR A 155 -32.57 -22.82 -34.89
C THR A 155 -31.52 -23.70 -35.58
N SER A 156 -31.73 -25.01 -35.72
CA SER A 156 -30.74 -25.91 -36.34
C SER A 156 -30.68 -25.83 -37.87
N ARG A 157 -31.72 -25.32 -38.54
CA ARG A 157 -31.78 -25.24 -40.02
C ARG A 157 -31.14 -23.97 -40.61
N ARG A 158 -30.79 -22.96 -39.80
CA ARG A 158 -30.14 -21.73 -40.29
C ARG A 158 -28.63 -21.86 -40.45
N ASP A 159 -27.99 -22.76 -39.72
CA ASP A 159 -26.52 -22.93 -39.78
C ASP A 159 -26.05 -23.70 -41.02
N GLU A 160 -26.88 -24.60 -41.55
CA GLU A 160 -26.52 -25.41 -42.70
C GLU A 160 -26.51 -24.63 -44.03
N ARG A 161 -27.27 -23.53 -44.10
CA ARG A 161 -27.32 -22.66 -45.29
C ARG A 161 -26.14 -21.68 -45.39
N ARG A 162 -25.41 -21.43 -44.31
CA ARG A 162 -24.23 -20.54 -44.29
C ARG A 162 -22.93 -21.22 -44.71
N ARG A 163 -22.88 -22.56 -44.73
CA ARG A 163 -21.70 -23.36 -45.13
C ARG A 163 -21.59 -23.64 -46.64
N ARG A 164 -22.56 -23.20 -47.45
CA ARG A 164 -22.59 -23.43 -48.92
C ARG A 164 -22.51 -22.15 -49.75
N ALA A 165 -21.71 -21.17 -49.32
CA ALA A 165 -21.36 -20.02 -50.16
C ALA A 165 -19.95 -20.24 -50.76
N PRO A 166 -19.79 -20.27 -52.10
CA PRO A 166 -18.48 -20.38 -52.74
C PRO A 166 -17.71 -19.06 -52.66
N ALA A 167 -16.42 -19.15 -52.39
CA ALA A 167 -15.47 -18.04 -52.43
C ALA A 167 -15.26 -17.58 -53.88
N ALA A 168 -15.36 -16.27 -54.11
CA ALA A 168 -14.95 -15.58 -55.32
C ALA A 168 -13.85 -14.59 -54.94
#